data_AF-B8FB48-F1
#
_entry.id   AF-B8FB48-F1
#
_cell.length_a   1.000
_cell.length_b   1.000
_cell.length_c   1.000
_cell.angle_alpha   90.00
_cell.angle_beta   90.00
_cell.angle_gamma   90.00
#
_symmetry.space_group_name_H-M   'P 1'
#
loop_
_entity.id
_entity.type
_entity.pdbx_description
1 polymer ?
#
loop_
_entity_poly.entity_id
_entity_poly.type
_entity_poly.pdbx_seq_one_letter_code
_entity_poly.pdbx_strand_id
1 'polypeptide(L)'
;MDREMTPSEKTEYKRHFPNLDVDRARVTDDATDVYNCIAWTVDVDWDWLWPGSTINEFDVFYQGYGFVRQGSGPVAVWALNGDYNQMTHGCISGPGHGPRWESKCGAGLRIQHGLTELEGAIYGQVIAYYAKSRDSRVLDKAAMLQDEVRKSKEVGAMLLDEYQKKALDGLKEAIPKDTVEAFENRFSAWKETWKSGHRILLSNTSYVRHSNEFVELAGMGKEIMPLLIEKLVEPDNFRALHLYDALQTDKFLKVLPGSSEEVILKGERFRAEEVVKLFLSNT
;
A
#
# COMPACT_ATOMS: atom_id res chain seq x y z
N MET A 1 -14.58 6.29 -15.16
CA MET A 1 -14.31 7.50 -15.99
C MET A 1 -13.36 7.08 -17.09
N ASP A 2 -13.44 7.64 -18.29
CA ASP A 2 -12.44 7.40 -19.36
C ASP A 2 -12.24 8.71 -20.13
N ARG A 3 -11.06 9.32 -20.00
CA ARG A 3 -10.77 10.65 -20.55
C ARG A 3 -9.30 10.79 -20.97
N GLU A 4 -9.03 11.81 -21.77
CA GLU A 4 -7.66 12.24 -22.02
C GLU A 4 -7.06 12.91 -20.76
N MET A 5 -5.72 12.86 -20.68
CA MET A 5 -4.98 13.67 -19.70
C MET A 5 -5.14 15.15 -20.01
N THR A 6 -5.36 15.96 -18.98
CA THR A 6 -5.28 17.42 -19.05
C THR A 6 -3.83 17.87 -19.37
N PRO A 7 -3.61 19.09 -19.88
CA PRO A 7 -2.27 19.59 -20.16
C PRO A 7 -1.31 19.56 -18.96
N SER A 8 -1.82 19.81 -17.74
CA SER A 8 -1.04 19.71 -16.50
C SER A 8 -0.66 18.26 -16.19
N GLU A 9 -1.61 17.32 -16.28
CA GLU A 9 -1.36 15.89 -16.06
C GLU A 9 -0.35 15.36 -17.10
N LYS A 10 -0.48 15.74 -18.38
CA LYS A 10 0.50 15.37 -19.43
C LYS A 10 1.91 15.83 -19.05
N THR A 11 2.05 17.09 -18.62
CA THR A 11 3.34 17.66 -18.22
C THR A 11 3.93 16.94 -17.00
N GLU A 12 3.11 16.68 -15.99
CA GLU A 12 3.52 16.02 -14.76
C GLU A 12 3.92 14.56 -14.99
N TYR A 13 3.06 13.78 -15.64
CA TYR A 13 3.34 12.37 -15.89
C TYR A 13 4.49 12.17 -16.86
N LYS A 14 4.68 13.05 -17.86
CA LYS A 14 5.86 13.00 -18.74
C LYS A 14 7.17 13.27 -17.99
N ARG A 15 7.14 14.10 -16.94
CA ARG A 15 8.30 14.35 -16.08
C ARG A 15 8.68 13.10 -15.28
N HIS A 16 7.70 12.39 -14.76
CA HIS A 16 7.91 11.17 -13.98
C HIS A 16 8.24 9.94 -14.84
N PHE A 17 7.61 9.86 -16.02
CA PHE A 17 7.74 8.76 -16.97
C PHE A 17 8.10 9.32 -18.36
N PRO A 18 9.40 9.55 -18.64
CA PRO A 18 9.83 10.16 -19.91
C PRO A 18 9.41 9.37 -21.15
N ASN A 19 9.22 8.05 -21.03
CA ASN A 19 8.79 7.17 -22.11
C ASN A 19 7.27 7.14 -22.34
N LEU A 20 6.47 7.75 -21.44
CA LEU A 20 5.02 7.72 -21.55
C LEU A 20 4.53 8.54 -22.75
N ASP A 21 3.76 7.90 -23.62
CA ASP A 21 3.00 8.59 -24.65
C ASP A 21 1.74 9.19 -24.03
N VAL A 22 1.88 10.41 -23.52
CA VAL A 22 0.81 11.15 -22.81
C VAL A 22 -0.35 11.58 -23.71
N ASP A 23 -0.18 11.53 -25.04
CA ASP A 23 -1.26 11.81 -25.99
C ASP A 23 -2.10 10.56 -26.29
N ARG A 24 -1.50 9.38 -26.15
CA ARG A 24 -2.24 8.10 -26.25
C ARG A 24 -2.70 7.57 -24.89
N ALA A 25 -2.12 8.05 -23.79
CA ALA A 25 -2.52 7.65 -22.45
C ALA A 25 -3.94 8.13 -22.14
N ARG A 26 -4.70 7.30 -21.42
CA ARG A 26 -6.08 7.59 -21.03
C ARG A 26 -6.18 7.49 -19.52
N VAL A 27 -6.88 8.41 -18.88
CA VAL A 27 -7.19 8.36 -17.46
C VAL A 27 -8.46 7.55 -17.28
N THR A 28 -8.40 6.46 -16.52
CA THR A 28 -9.53 5.57 -16.25
C THR A 28 -10.05 5.67 -14.82
N ASP A 29 -9.34 6.38 -13.94
CA ASP A 29 -9.80 6.81 -12.62
C ASP A 29 -8.99 8.00 -12.12
N ASP A 30 -9.63 8.80 -11.27
CA ASP A 30 -8.98 9.97 -10.67
C ASP A 30 -8.01 9.58 -9.54
N ALA A 31 -7.21 10.56 -9.10
CA ALA A 31 -6.28 10.38 -8.00
C ALA A 31 -7.04 10.06 -6.71
N THR A 32 -6.58 9.03 -6.00
CA THR A 32 -7.17 8.56 -4.75
C THR A 32 -6.15 7.79 -3.94
N ASP A 33 -6.22 7.92 -2.61
CA ASP A 33 -5.34 7.27 -1.65
C ASP A 33 -5.89 5.92 -1.14
N VAL A 34 -6.97 5.44 -1.76
CA VAL A 34 -7.71 4.25 -1.30
C VAL A 34 -7.06 2.95 -1.73
N TYR A 35 -6.56 2.88 -2.97
CA TYR A 35 -5.99 1.67 -3.56
C TYR A 35 -4.82 2.00 -4.50
N ASN A 36 -3.97 1.02 -4.76
CA ASN A 36 -2.77 1.14 -5.57
C ASN A 36 -2.78 0.18 -6.78
N CYS A 37 -1.67 0.11 -7.52
CA CYS A 37 -1.58 -0.72 -8.71
C CYS A 37 -1.72 -2.22 -8.42
N ILE A 38 -1.16 -2.70 -7.31
CA ILE A 38 -1.20 -4.13 -6.96
C ILE A 38 -2.62 -4.55 -6.59
N ALA A 39 -3.33 -3.75 -5.78
CA ALA A 39 -4.74 -3.95 -5.50
C ALA A 39 -5.58 -3.97 -6.78
N TRP A 40 -5.31 -3.04 -7.70
CA TRP A 40 -6.01 -2.99 -8.98
C TRP A 40 -5.79 -4.25 -9.84
N THR A 41 -4.60 -4.85 -9.82
CA THR A 41 -4.33 -6.09 -10.59
C THR A 41 -5.10 -7.33 -10.10
N VAL A 42 -5.78 -7.23 -8.96
CA VAL A 42 -6.61 -8.30 -8.40
C VAL A 42 -8.06 -7.85 -8.14
N ASP A 43 -8.49 -6.79 -8.84
CA ASP A 43 -9.84 -6.21 -8.78
C ASP A 43 -10.26 -5.69 -7.39
N VAL A 44 -9.30 -5.15 -6.63
CA VAL A 44 -9.54 -4.47 -5.35
C VAL A 44 -9.37 -2.96 -5.53
N ASP A 45 -10.48 -2.22 -5.41
CA ASP A 45 -10.53 -0.74 -5.54
C ASP A 45 -10.82 0.01 -4.23
N TRP A 46 -10.87 -0.70 -3.10
CA TRP A 46 -11.22 -0.17 -1.79
C TRP A 46 -10.11 -0.28 -0.75
N ASP A 47 -9.00 -0.92 -1.10
CA ASP A 47 -7.90 -1.14 -0.17
C ASP A 47 -6.51 -1.06 -0.80
N TRP A 48 -5.52 -0.74 0.03
CA TRP A 48 -4.13 -0.61 -0.37
C TRP A 48 -3.37 -1.90 -0.09
N LEU A 49 -3.16 -2.69 -1.15
CA LEU A 49 -2.47 -3.98 -1.05
C LEU A 49 -1.00 -3.84 -1.44
N TRP A 50 -0.11 -4.26 -0.55
CA TRP A 50 1.32 -4.31 -0.84
C TRP A 50 1.92 -5.56 -0.20
N PRO A 51 2.30 -6.58 -1.00
CA PRO A 51 2.67 -7.89 -0.47
C PRO A 51 4.08 -7.91 0.14
N GLY A 52 4.94 -6.97 -0.26
CA GLY A 52 6.34 -6.92 0.17
C GLY A 52 7.24 -6.38 -0.93
N SER A 53 8.55 -6.60 -0.81
CA SER A 53 9.54 -6.08 -1.77
C SER A 53 10.18 -7.19 -2.60
N THR A 54 9.88 -8.46 -2.31
CA THR A 54 10.47 -9.60 -2.99
C THR A 54 9.50 -10.25 -3.96
N ILE A 55 10.07 -10.88 -4.97
CA ILE A 55 9.31 -11.61 -5.95
C ILE A 55 8.55 -12.80 -5.34
N ASN A 56 9.10 -13.44 -4.31
CA ASN A 56 8.46 -14.58 -3.65
C ASN A 56 7.18 -14.15 -2.92
N GLU A 57 7.18 -12.97 -2.30
CA GLU A 57 5.98 -12.39 -1.68
C GLU A 57 4.92 -12.07 -2.74
N PHE A 58 5.33 -11.58 -3.91
CA PHE A 58 4.45 -11.39 -5.06
C PHE A 58 3.89 -12.72 -5.58
N ASP A 59 4.69 -13.79 -5.63
CA ASP A 59 4.19 -15.12 -6.03
C ASP A 59 3.11 -15.63 -5.07
N VAL A 60 3.32 -15.51 -3.76
CA VAL A 60 2.33 -15.88 -2.74
C VAL A 60 1.06 -15.03 -2.87
N PHE A 61 1.23 -13.72 -3.05
CA PHE A 61 0.11 -12.79 -3.24
C PHE A 61 -0.75 -13.20 -4.44
N TYR A 62 -0.15 -13.27 -5.62
CA TYR A 62 -0.88 -13.59 -6.85
C TYR A 62 -1.49 -14.99 -6.80
N GLN A 63 -0.82 -15.98 -6.19
CA GLN A 63 -1.39 -17.30 -5.97
C GLN A 63 -2.64 -17.26 -5.11
N GLY A 64 -2.66 -16.48 -4.03
CA GLY A 64 -3.85 -16.29 -3.21
C GLY A 64 -5.01 -15.64 -3.96
N TYR A 65 -4.74 -14.82 -4.99
CA TYR A 65 -5.76 -14.25 -5.89
C TYR A 65 -6.02 -15.08 -7.15
N GLY A 66 -5.53 -16.32 -7.19
CA GLY A 66 -5.83 -17.29 -8.24
C GLY A 66 -4.98 -17.15 -9.48
N PHE A 67 -3.85 -16.45 -9.40
CA PHE A 67 -2.89 -16.24 -10.47
C PHE A 67 -1.59 -16.99 -10.19
N VAL A 68 -0.88 -17.42 -11.23
CA VAL A 68 0.42 -18.08 -11.12
C VAL A 68 1.40 -17.47 -12.11
N ARG A 69 2.69 -17.49 -11.76
CA ARG A 69 3.76 -16.99 -12.63
C ARG A 69 3.76 -17.68 -13.98
N GLN A 70 3.93 -16.92 -15.05
CA GLN A 70 3.99 -17.39 -16.43
C GLN A 70 5.02 -16.59 -17.23
N GLY A 71 5.39 -17.10 -18.41
CA GLY A 71 6.25 -16.37 -19.35
C GLY A 71 5.55 -15.16 -20.00
N SER A 72 4.22 -15.15 -19.99
CA SER A 72 3.36 -14.03 -20.39
C SER A 72 2.02 -14.13 -19.66
N GLY A 73 1.32 -13.02 -19.53
CA GLY A 73 0.03 -13.01 -18.84
C GLY A 73 -0.59 -11.62 -18.80
N PRO A 74 -1.87 -11.52 -18.38
CA PRO A 74 -2.58 -10.26 -18.25
C PRO A 74 -2.00 -9.35 -17.16
N VAL A 75 -1.28 -9.89 -16.18
CA VAL A 75 -0.63 -9.11 -15.12
C VAL A 75 0.87 -9.10 -15.37
N ALA A 76 1.50 -7.93 -15.27
CA ALA A 76 2.94 -7.74 -15.32
C ALA A 76 3.41 -7.02 -14.07
N VAL A 77 4.53 -7.46 -13.50
CA VAL A 77 5.12 -6.88 -12.28
C VAL A 77 6.54 -6.41 -12.55
N TRP A 78 6.94 -5.41 -11.77
CA TRP A 78 8.10 -4.60 -12.06
C TRP A 78 9.01 -4.49 -10.85
N ALA A 79 10.30 -4.31 -11.12
CA ALA A 79 11.30 -4.10 -10.10
C ALA A 79 12.40 -3.13 -10.54
N LEU A 80 12.99 -2.44 -9.57
CA LEU A 80 14.15 -1.57 -9.81
C LEU A 80 15.38 -2.38 -10.14
N ASN A 81 16.17 -1.90 -11.11
CA ASN A 81 17.44 -2.50 -11.53
C ASN A 81 17.35 -3.98 -11.96
N GLY A 82 16.15 -4.48 -12.27
CA GLY A 82 15.93 -5.91 -12.51
C GLY A 82 16.15 -6.79 -11.28
N ASP A 83 16.20 -6.21 -10.08
CA ASP A 83 16.40 -6.93 -8.83
C ASP A 83 15.07 -7.48 -8.32
N TYR A 84 14.96 -8.81 -8.28
CA TYR A 84 13.80 -9.53 -7.78
C TYR A 84 13.51 -9.30 -6.29
N ASN A 85 14.33 -8.52 -5.57
CA ASN A 85 14.11 -8.08 -4.19
C ASN A 85 13.75 -6.58 -4.07
N GLN A 86 13.51 -5.91 -5.20
CA GLN A 86 13.12 -4.50 -5.25
C GLN A 86 11.86 -4.30 -6.09
N MET A 87 10.82 -5.07 -5.78
CA MET A 87 9.49 -4.93 -6.39
C MET A 87 8.91 -3.54 -6.16
N THR A 88 8.27 -2.96 -7.17
CA THR A 88 7.81 -1.55 -7.16
C THR A 88 6.42 -1.33 -7.73
N HIS A 89 6.03 -2.11 -8.75
CA HIS A 89 4.83 -1.80 -9.53
C HIS A 89 4.20 -3.06 -10.13
N GLY A 90 2.93 -2.97 -10.46
CA GLY A 90 2.17 -3.96 -11.21
C GLY A 90 1.22 -3.28 -12.18
N CYS A 91 0.94 -3.92 -13.31
CA CYS A 91 -0.07 -3.45 -14.25
C CYS A 91 -0.86 -4.63 -14.80
N ILE A 92 -2.08 -4.35 -15.27
CA ILE A 92 -2.99 -5.38 -15.78
C ILE A 92 -3.52 -5.00 -17.17
N SER A 93 -3.84 -6.00 -17.96
CA SER A 93 -4.48 -5.86 -19.28
C SER A 93 -5.45 -7.01 -19.52
N GLY A 94 -6.29 -6.89 -20.54
CA GLY A 94 -7.23 -7.95 -20.93
C GLY A 94 -8.68 -7.65 -20.53
N PRO A 95 -9.58 -8.67 -20.55
CA PRO A 95 -11.00 -8.48 -20.31
C PRO A 95 -11.27 -7.79 -18.96
N GLY A 96 -12.15 -6.79 -18.96
CA GLY A 96 -12.43 -5.95 -17.78
C GLY A 96 -11.52 -4.71 -17.67
N HIS A 97 -10.42 -4.69 -18.42
CA HIS A 97 -9.52 -3.55 -18.56
C HIS A 97 -9.60 -3.01 -19.99
N GLY A 98 -9.19 -1.76 -20.21
CA GLY A 98 -9.26 -1.18 -21.55
C GLY A 98 -8.20 -1.76 -22.51
N PRO A 99 -8.07 -1.19 -23.73
CA PRO A 99 -7.29 -1.80 -24.83
C PRO A 99 -5.77 -1.79 -24.67
N ARG A 100 -5.24 -1.22 -23.58
CA ARG A 100 -3.81 -1.11 -23.26
C ARG A 100 -3.58 -1.58 -21.82
N TRP A 101 -2.33 -1.63 -21.38
CA TRP A 101 -2.01 -1.90 -19.98
C TRP A 101 -2.54 -0.78 -19.10
N GLU A 102 -2.98 -1.13 -17.91
CA GLU A 102 -3.59 -0.21 -16.96
C GLU A 102 -2.90 -0.30 -15.60
N SER A 103 -2.65 0.87 -15.02
CA SER A 103 -1.94 1.04 -13.75
C SER A 103 -2.61 2.11 -12.90
N LYS A 104 -2.87 1.81 -11.62
CA LYS A 104 -3.14 2.84 -10.61
C LYS A 104 -1.82 3.35 -10.04
N CYS A 105 -1.38 4.53 -10.46
CA CYS A 105 -0.04 5.04 -10.15
C CYS A 105 0.07 5.55 -8.70
N GLY A 106 0.28 4.64 -7.74
CA GLY A 106 0.25 4.95 -6.32
C GLY A 106 -1.08 5.61 -5.93
N ALA A 107 -1.02 6.75 -5.23
CA ALA A 107 -2.16 7.61 -4.94
C ALA A 107 -2.56 8.53 -6.11
N GLY A 108 -1.79 8.57 -7.19
CA GLY A 108 -2.06 9.31 -8.43
C GLY A 108 -3.18 8.70 -9.28
N LEU A 109 -3.23 9.07 -10.56
CA LEU A 109 -4.25 8.65 -11.52
C LEU A 109 -4.18 7.15 -11.80
N ARG A 110 -5.33 6.55 -12.16
CA ARG A 110 -5.34 5.29 -12.90
C ARG A 110 -5.29 5.59 -14.39
N ILE A 111 -4.30 5.02 -15.08
CA ILE A 111 -4.04 5.34 -16.48
C ILE A 111 -3.84 4.09 -17.33
N GLN A 112 -4.21 4.21 -18.60
CA GLN A 112 -3.81 3.30 -19.65
C GLN A 112 -2.49 3.75 -20.30
N HIS A 113 -1.60 2.79 -20.56
CA HIS A 113 -0.27 3.02 -21.13
C HIS A 113 0.24 1.79 -21.89
N GLY A 114 1.32 1.95 -22.64
CA GLY A 114 2.07 0.84 -23.25
C GLY A 114 2.85 0.07 -22.18
N LEU A 115 3.11 -1.22 -22.40
CA LEU A 115 3.72 -2.08 -21.38
C LEU A 115 4.98 -1.45 -20.76
N THR A 116 5.89 -0.90 -21.56
CA THR A 116 7.16 -0.36 -21.08
C THR A 116 7.18 1.17 -20.92
N GLU A 117 6.03 1.84 -21.09
CA GLU A 117 5.96 3.30 -21.11
C GLU A 117 6.18 3.95 -19.73
N LEU A 118 6.03 3.18 -18.65
CA LEU A 118 6.30 3.61 -17.28
C LEU A 118 7.66 3.15 -16.74
N GLU A 119 8.52 2.60 -17.61
CA GLU A 119 9.89 2.22 -17.23
C GLU A 119 10.72 3.44 -16.83
N GLY A 120 11.54 3.29 -15.79
CA GLY A 120 12.42 4.35 -15.33
C GLY A 120 12.75 4.27 -13.85
N ALA A 121 13.27 5.37 -13.29
CA ALA A 121 13.79 5.41 -11.92
C ALA A 121 12.73 5.18 -10.82
N ILE A 122 11.44 5.30 -11.14
CA ILE A 122 10.34 5.14 -10.18
C ILE A 122 9.90 3.67 -10.12
N TYR A 123 9.58 3.06 -11.27
CA TYR A 123 9.04 1.70 -11.32
C TYR A 123 10.04 0.64 -11.78
N GLY A 124 11.19 1.03 -12.34
CA GLY A 124 12.16 0.08 -12.89
C GLY A 124 11.68 -0.50 -14.22
N GLN A 125 11.71 -1.83 -14.33
CA GLN A 125 11.36 -2.56 -15.55
C GLN A 125 10.51 -3.78 -15.25
N VAL A 126 9.79 -4.29 -16.25
CA VAL A 126 9.02 -5.53 -16.14
C VAL A 126 9.96 -6.71 -15.92
N ILE A 127 9.66 -7.55 -14.92
CA ILE A 127 10.48 -8.73 -14.59
C ILE A 127 9.71 -10.05 -14.55
N ALA A 128 8.39 -10.02 -14.41
CA ALA A 128 7.57 -11.23 -14.39
C ALA A 128 6.13 -10.96 -14.84
N TYR A 129 5.46 -12.03 -15.24
CA TYR A 129 4.04 -12.03 -15.60
C TYR A 129 3.27 -13.07 -14.80
N TYR A 130 1.97 -12.82 -14.63
CA TYR A 130 1.04 -13.74 -14.01
C TYR A 130 -0.21 -13.93 -14.86
N ALA A 131 -0.76 -15.15 -14.82
CA ALA A 131 -2.03 -15.49 -15.46
C ALA A 131 -2.88 -16.36 -14.52
N LYS A 132 -4.20 -16.39 -14.76
CA LYS A 132 -5.11 -17.22 -13.95
C LYS A 132 -4.67 -18.69 -13.95
N SER A 133 -4.67 -19.28 -12.75
CA SER A 133 -4.36 -20.68 -12.54
C SER A 133 -5.36 -21.59 -13.24
N ARG A 134 -4.90 -22.79 -13.63
CA ARG A 134 -5.76 -23.90 -14.08
C ARG A 134 -5.97 -24.96 -13.00
N ASP A 135 -5.30 -24.82 -11.86
CA ASP A 135 -5.47 -25.72 -10.71
C ASP A 135 -6.71 -25.29 -9.92
N SER A 136 -7.71 -26.17 -9.84
CA SER A 136 -8.97 -25.89 -9.15
C SER A 136 -8.76 -25.54 -7.68
N ARG A 137 -7.77 -26.15 -7.01
CA ARG A 137 -7.49 -25.87 -5.58
C ARG A 137 -7.03 -24.43 -5.36
N VAL A 138 -6.26 -23.89 -6.30
CA VAL A 138 -5.81 -22.49 -6.26
C VAL A 138 -6.99 -21.55 -6.50
N LEU A 139 -7.88 -21.90 -7.43
CA LEU A 139 -9.07 -21.11 -7.74
C LEU A 139 -10.09 -21.12 -6.58
N ASP A 140 -10.31 -22.27 -5.95
CA ASP A 140 -11.21 -22.41 -4.81
C ASP A 140 -10.71 -21.57 -3.61
N LYS A 141 -9.41 -21.65 -3.30
CA LYS A 141 -8.79 -20.83 -2.25
C LYS A 141 -8.93 -19.33 -2.56
N ALA A 142 -8.70 -18.95 -3.82
CA ALA A 142 -8.84 -17.57 -4.25
C ALA A 142 -10.26 -17.04 -4.14
N ALA A 143 -11.26 -17.86 -4.49
CA ALA A 143 -12.67 -17.49 -4.34
C ALA A 143 -13.03 -17.25 -2.86
N MET A 144 -12.53 -18.09 -1.95
CA MET A 144 -12.74 -17.90 -0.51
C MET A 144 -12.08 -16.61 0.00
N LEU A 145 -10.83 -16.35 -0.39
CA LEU A 145 -10.13 -15.11 -0.03
C LEU A 145 -10.87 -13.88 -0.57
N GLN A 146 -11.31 -13.91 -1.83
CA GLN A 146 -12.03 -12.79 -2.44
C GLN A 146 -13.36 -12.51 -1.73
N ASP A 147 -14.08 -13.54 -1.28
CA ASP A 147 -15.29 -13.36 -0.47
C ASP A 147 -14.97 -12.72 0.88
N GLU A 148 -13.89 -13.14 1.54
CA GLU A 148 -13.43 -12.55 2.80
C GLU A 148 -13.01 -11.08 2.65
N VAL A 149 -12.17 -10.76 1.65
CA VAL A 149 -11.71 -9.40 1.34
C VAL A 149 -12.87 -8.50 0.89
N ARG A 150 -13.90 -9.07 0.25
CA ARG A 150 -15.10 -8.32 -0.09
C ARG A 150 -15.94 -8.01 1.15
N LYS A 151 -16.05 -8.93 2.09
CA LYS A 151 -16.73 -8.69 3.38
C LYS A 151 -16.01 -7.62 4.21
N SER A 152 -14.68 -7.56 4.18
CA SER A 152 -13.95 -6.51 4.89
C SER A 152 -14.28 -5.10 4.38
N LYS A 153 -14.59 -4.94 3.08
CA LYS A 153 -15.10 -3.67 2.51
C LYS A 153 -16.34 -3.15 3.25
N GLU A 154 -17.20 -4.04 3.70
CA GLU A 154 -18.49 -3.71 4.32
C GLU A 154 -18.36 -3.35 5.79
N VAL A 155 -17.35 -3.88 6.49
CA VAL A 155 -17.13 -3.68 7.93
C VAL A 155 -16.53 -2.30 8.23
N GLY A 156 -15.85 -1.68 7.26
CA GLY A 156 -15.37 -0.29 7.37
C GLY A 156 -14.18 -0.13 8.33
N ALA A 157 -14.20 0.95 9.14
CA ALA A 157 -13.11 1.29 10.04
C ALA A 157 -13.03 0.36 11.26
N MET A 158 -11.82 0.10 11.75
CA MET A 158 -11.62 -0.60 13.00
C MET A 158 -12.29 0.16 14.16
N LEU A 159 -13.19 -0.51 14.85
CA LEU A 159 -13.88 0.04 16.03
C LEU A 159 -13.25 -0.52 17.29
N LEU A 160 -12.62 0.35 18.07
CA LEU A 160 -12.24 0.00 19.44
C LEU A 160 -13.49 -0.14 20.31
N ASP A 161 -13.53 -1.21 21.12
CA ASP A 161 -14.55 -1.37 22.15
C ASP A 161 -14.34 -0.35 23.31
N GLU A 162 -15.32 -0.26 24.22
CA GLU A 162 -15.25 0.69 25.33
C GLU A 162 -14.06 0.43 26.28
N TYR A 163 -13.67 -0.82 26.46
CA TYR A 163 -12.55 -1.19 27.32
C TYR A 163 -11.22 -0.78 26.66
N GLN A 164 -11.05 -1.08 25.38
CA GLN A 164 -9.91 -0.70 24.55
C GLN A 164 -9.73 0.82 24.49
N LYS A 165 -10.83 1.57 24.28
CA LYS A 165 -10.80 3.05 24.31
C LYS A 165 -10.32 3.57 25.66
N LYS A 166 -10.90 3.05 26.74
CA LYS A 166 -10.53 3.46 28.10
C LYS A 166 -9.07 3.13 28.44
N ALA A 167 -8.58 1.96 28.03
CA ALA A 167 -7.19 1.57 28.21
C ALA A 167 -6.25 2.53 27.47
N LEU A 168 -6.56 2.83 26.20
CA LEU A 168 -5.78 3.77 25.40
C LEU A 168 -5.80 5.20 25.99
N ASP A 169 -6.95 5.68 26.45
CA ASP A 169 -7.07 6.97 27.12
C ASP A 169 -6.23 7.05 28.40
N GLY A 170 -6.27 6.02 29.24
CA GLY A 170 -5.46 5.94 30.46
C GLY A 170 -3.94 5.97 30.18
N LEU A 171 -3.49 5.37 29.07
CA LEU A 171 -2.09 5.45 28.66
C LEU A 171 -1.69 6.85 28.20
N LYS A 172 -2.58 7.54 27.48
CA LYS A 172 -2.33 8.91 27.01
C LYS A 172 -2.30 9.92 28.15
N GLU A 173 -3.10 9.71 29.21
CA GLU A 173 -3.10 10.59 30.40
C GLU A 173 -1.73 10.67 31.09
N ALA A 174 -0.91 9.63 30.98
CA ALA A 174 0.44 9.60 31.53
C ALA A 174 1.46 10.41 30.70
N ILE A 175 1.09 10.87 29.50
CA ILE A 175 1.99 11.58 28.58
C ILE A 175 1.92 13.09 28.87
N PRO A 176 3.08 13.78 29.06
CA PRO A 176 3.09 15.23 29.25
C PRO A 176 2.43 15.97 28.09
N LYS A 177 1.68 17.04 28.40
CA LYS A 177 0.95 17.84 27.39
C LYS A 177 1.86 18.37 26.29
N ASP A 178 3.04 18.87 26.64
CA ASP A 178 4.02 19.37 25.68
C ASP A 178 4.49 18.27 24.71
N THR A 179 4.59 17.02 25.19
CA THR A 179 4.91 15.85 24.35
C THR A 179 3.76 15.52 23.39
N VAL A 180 2.51 15.60 23.85
CA VAL A 180 1.32 15.40 23.00
C VAL A 180 1.27 16.46 21.90
N GLU A 181 1.45 17.73 22.24
CA GLU A 181 1.45 18.83 21.26
C GLU A 181 2.60 18.69 20.24
N ALA A 182 3.81 18.35 20.72
CA ALA A 182 4.94 18.12 19.84
C ALA A 182 4.70 16.93 18.89
N PHE A 183 4.05 15.86 19.37
CA PHE A 183 3.70 14.69 18.56
C PHE A 183 2.70 15.07 17.46
N GLU A 184 1.60 15.74 17.80
CA GLU A 184 0.57 16.12 16.83
C GLU A 184 1.12 17.01 15.71
N ASN A 185 1.97 17.97 16.06
CA ASN A 185 2.62 18.85 15.09
C ASN A 185 3.57 18.08 14.16
N ARG A 186 4.43 17.21 14.72
CA ARG A 186 5.40 16.42 13.94
C ARG A 186 4.72 15.32 13.11
N PHE A 187 3.68 14.68 13.64
CA PHE A 187 2.89 13.69 12.91
C PHE A 187 2.18 14.32 11.72
N SER A 188 1.57 15.50 11.91
CA SER A 188 0.93 16.24 10.82
C SER A 188 1.95 16.63 9.74
N ALA A 189 3.11 17.19 10.13
CA ALA A 189 4.18 17.52 9.19
C ALA A 189 4.69 16.30 8.42
N TRP A 190 4.89 15.16 9.10
CA TRP A 190 5.29 13.92 8.47
C TRP A 190 4.23 13.38 7.50
N LYS A 191 2.94 13.45 7.87
CA LYS A 191 1.82 13.00 7.02
C LYS A 191 1.75 13.76 5.70
N GLU A 192 2.04 15.05 5.70
CA GLU A 192 2.14 15.85 4.46
C GLU A 192 3.23 15.35 3.50
N THR A 193 4.26 14.67 4.02
CA THR A 193 5.33 14.10 3.18
C THR A 193 4.93 12.82 2.47
N TRP A 194 3.88 12.11 2.90
CA TRP A 194 3.54 10.78 2.39
C TRP A 194 3.28 10.77 0.88
N LYS A 195 2.79 11.89 0.34
CA LYS A 195 2.41 12.06 -1.07
C LYS A 195 3.17 13.20 -1.75
N SER A 196 4.27 13.68 -1.18
CA SER A 196 5.03 14.80 -1.74
C SER A 196 5.90 14.36 -2.93
N GLY A 197 5.93 15.20 -3.97
CA GLY A 197 6.72 14.95 -5.18
C GLY A 197 6.38 13.60 -5.83
N HIS A 198 7.40 12.80 -6.15
CA HIS A 198 7.18 11.50 -6.80
C HIS A 198 6.63 10.41 -5.86
N ARG A 199 6.55 10.64 -4.53
CA ARG A 199 6.03 9.63 -3.58
C ARG A 199 4.55 9.33 -3.81
N ILE A 200 3.80 10.28 -4.35
CA ILE A 200 2.41 10.06 -4.75
C ILE A 200 2.25 8.88 -5.72
N LEU A 201 3.30 8.56 -6.49
CA LEU A 201 3.30 7.48 -7.48
C LEU A 201 3.73 6.12 -6.89
N LEU A 202 4.26 6.09 -5.66
CA LEU A 202 4.83 4.87 -5.09
C LEU A 202 3.75 4.01 -4.42
N SER A 203 3.77 2.71 -4.73
CA SER A 203 2.85 1.72 -4.15
C SER A 203 3.39 1.11 -2.85
N ASN A 204 4.71 0.97 -2.74
CA ASN A 204 5.36 0.59 -1.49
C ASN A 204 5.31 1.76 -0.52
N THR A 205 4.63 1.62 0.62
CA THR A 205 4.52 2.74 1.56
C THR A 205 5.75 2.90 2.45
N SER A 206 6.70 1.95 2.47
CA SER A 206 7.91 2.07 3.30
C SER A 206 8.75 3.32 2.98
N TYR A 207 8.55 3.93 1.81
CA TYR A 207 9.16 5.19 1.43
C TYR A 207 8.76 6.38 2.31
N VAL A 208 7.70 6.30 3.12
CA VAL A 208 7.38 7.35 4.11
C VAL A 208 8.49 7.53 5.16
N ARG A 209 9.39 6.54 5.29
CA ARG A 209 10.55 6.60 6.20
C ARG A 209 11.66 7.53 5.72
N HIS A 210 11.67 7.90 4.44
CA HIS A 210 12.76 8.64 3.82
C HIS A 210 12.54 10.16 3.89
N SER A 211 12.20 10.71 5.06
CA SER A 211 11.98 12.15 5.25
C SER A 211 12.60 12.62 6.57
N ASN A 212 12.93 13.90 6.68
CA ASN A 212 13.47 14.45 7.93
C ASN A 212 12.41 14.43 9.05
N GLU A 213 11.16 14.68 8.68
CA GLU A 213 9.99 14.64 9.56
C GLU A 213 9.81 13.25 10.18
N PHE A 214 10.05 12.18 9.41
CA PHE A 214 10.07 10.81 9.96
C PHE A 214 11.16 10.65 11.02
N VAL A 215 12.38 11.13 10.74
CA VAL A 215 13.52 11.03 11.67
C VAL A 215 13.25 11.82 12.96
N GLU A 216 12.73 13.04 12.84
CA GLU A 216 12.38 13.89 13.98
C GLU A 216 11.26 13.30 14.85
N LEU A 217 10.25 12.70 14.22
CA LEU A 217 9.15 12.05 14.92
C LEU A 217 9.60 10.73 15.58
N ALA A 218 10.39 9.91 14.89
CA ALA A 218 11.00 8.70 15.47
C ALA A 218 11.94 9.05 16.65
N GLY A 219 12.59 10.21 16.59
CA GLY A 219 13.42 10.73 17.68
C GLY A 219 12.67 11.04 18.98
N MET A 220 11.33 11.10 18.96
CA MET A 220 10.52 11.23 20.19
C MET A 220 10.51 9.96 21.04
N GLY A 221 10.92 8.81 20.49
CA GLY A 221 11.07 7.56 21.22
C GLY A 221 9.75 6.85 21.52
N LYS A 222 9.82 5.75 22.29
CA LYS A 222 8.67 4.85 22.53
C LYS A 222 7.54 5.47 23.37
N GLU A 223 7.77 6.62 24.01
CA GLU A 223 6.78 7.26 24.90
C GLU A 223 5.55 7.75 24.13
N ILE A 224 5.68 8.05 22.84
CA ILE A 224 4.56 8.45 21.96
C ILE A 224 3.76 7.25 21.43
N MET A 225 4.08 6.01 21.81
CA MET A 225 3.41 4.82 21.28
C MET A 225 1.88 4.84 21.46
N PRO A 226 1.31 5.24 22.61
CA PRO A 226 -0.14 5.35 22.76
C PRO A 226 -0.77 6.36 21.77
N LEU A 227 -0.11 7.49 21.52
CA LEU A 227 -0.58 8.49 20.55
C LEU A 227 -0.51 7.95 19.11
N LEU A 228 0.55 7.20 18.78
CA LEU A 228 0.68 6.55 17.48
C LEU A 228 -0.38 5.46 17.25
N ILE A 229 -0.69 4.69 18.29
CA ILE A 229 -1.76 3.67 18.25
C ILE A 229 -3.11 4.33 18.00
N GLU A 230 -3.40 5.46 18.65
CA GLU A 230 -4.60 6.26 18.34
C GLU A 230 -4.64 6.66 16.87
N LYS A 231 -3.53 7.14 16.29
CA LYS A 231 -3.48 7.46 14.85
C LYS A 231 -3.74 6.25 13.97
N LEU A 232 -3.20 5.07 14.32
CA LEU A 232 -3.37 3.82 13.55
C LEU A 232 -4.80 3.27 13.57
N VAL A 233 -5.66 3.71 14.50
CA VAL A 233 -7.09 3.37 14.48
C VAL A 233 -7.77 3.99 13.26
N GLU A 234 -7.31 5.14 12.78
CA GLU A 234 -7.83 5.78 11.58
C GLU A 234 -7.35 5.02 10.32
N PRO A 235 -8.27 4.50 9.47
CA PRO A 235 -7.89 3.67 8.32
C PRO A 235 -6.96 4.35 7.31
N ASP A 236 -6.99 5.68 7.21
CA ASP A 236 -6.17 6.46 6.30
C ASP A 236 -4.73 6.65 6.80
N ASN A 237 -4.46 6.33 8.07
CA ASN A 237 -3.16 6.48 8.70
C ASN A 237 -2.33 5.20 8.68
N PHE A 238 -2.70 4.16 7.92
CA PHE A 238 -1.98 2.88 7.90
C PHE A 238 -0.47 3.00 7.58
N ARG A 239 -0.04 4.06 6.88
CA ARG A 239 1.39 4.37 6.64
C ARG A 239 2.16 4.70 7.92
N ALA A 240 1.47 5.10 8.98
CA ALA A 240 2.02 5.31 10.32
C ALA A 240 2.63 4.03 10.91
N LEU A 241 2.29 2.85 10.36
CA LEU A 241 2.84 1.57 10.75
C LEU A 241 4.37 1.52 10.63
N HIS A 242 4.95 2.25 9.67
CA HIS A 242 6.41 2.32 9.52
C HIS A 242 7.09 3.06 10.68
N LEU A 243 6.41 4.00 11.33
CA LEU A 243 6.89 4.62 12.56
C LEU A 243 6.73 3.66 13.74
N TYR A 244 5.61 2.92 13.80
CA TYR A 244 5.39 1.91 14.83
C TYR A 244 6.50 0.85 14.79
N ASP A 245 6.78 0.31 13.60
CA ASP A 245 7.84 -0.67 13.37
C ASP A 245 9.23 -0.15 13.77
N ALA A 246 9.47 1.16 13.64
CA ALA A 246 10.73 1.79 14.04
C ALA A 246 10.85 1.99 15.55
N LEU A 247 9.75 2.31 16.24
CA LEU A 247 9.73 2.59 17.68
C LEU A 247 9.56 1.33 18.55
N GLN A 248 8.87 0.32 18.05
CA GLN A 248 8.57 -0.90 18.79
C GLN A 248 9.83 -1.76 18.92
N THR A 249 10.23 -2.09 20.15
CA THR A 249 11.40 -2.94 20.40
C THR A 249 11.02 -4.40 20.65
N ASP A 250 9.77 -4.65 21.08
CA ASP A 250 9.28 -6.00 21.23
C ASP A 250 8.85 -6.58 19.87
N LYS A 251 9.58 -7.60 19.42
CA LYS A 251 9.28 -8.30 18.17
C LYS A 251 7.92 -9.01 18.18
N PHE A 252 7.38 -9.36 19.35
CA PHE A 252 6.09 -10.04 19.47
C PHE A 252 4.90 -9.08 19.31
N LEU A 253 5.16 -7.77 19.36
CA LEU A 253 4.17 -6.73 19.11
C LEU A 253 4.25 -6.19 17.67
N LYS A 254 5.12 -6.75 16.82
CA LYS A 254 5.22 -6.38 15.41
C LYS A 254 4.50 -7.37 14.51
N VAL A 255 3.84 -6.85 13.50
CA VAL A 255 3.35 -7.64 12.36
C VAL A 255 4.14 -7.19 11.14
N LEU A 256 5.23 -7.90 10.81
CA LEU A 256 6.15 -7.49 9.74
C LEU A 256 5.60 -7.82 8.33
N PRO A 257 5.97 -7.07 7.28
CA PRO A 257 5.66 -7.46 5.90
C PRO A 257 6.16 -8.87 5.61
N GLY A 258 5.40 -9.66 4.86
CA GLY A 258 5.81 -11.02 4.48
C GLY A 258 5.81 -12.06 5.61
N SER A 259 5.45 -11.69 6.85
CA SER A 259 5.57 -12.58 8.03
C SER A 259 4.56 -13.73 8.05
N SER A 260 3.45 -13.61 7.33
CA SER A 260 2.47 -14.67 7.12
C SER A 260 1.82 -14.53 5.74
N GLU A 261 1.20 -15.61 5.26
CA GLU A 261 0.40 -15.57 4.03
C GLU A 261 -0.75 -14.55 4.17
N GLU A 262 -1.39 -14.49 5.34
CA GLU A 262 -2.48 -13.53 5.59
C GLU A 262 -2.01 -12.07 5.47
N VAL A 263 -0.84 -11.74 6.01
CA VAL A 263 -0.24 -10.40 5.88
C VAL A 263 0.08 -10.07 4.43
N ILE A 264 0.61 -11.03 3.68
CA ILE A 264 0.90 -10.85 2.25
C ILE A 264 -0.38 -10.54 1.48
N LEU A 265 -1.46 -11.27 1.76
CA LEU A 265 -2.73 -11.17 1.02
C LEU A 265 -3.55 -9.94 1.39
N LYS A 266 -3.57 -9.55 2.66
CA LYS A 266 -4.44 -8.47 3.17
C LYS A 266 -3.75 -7.11 3.29
N GLY A 267 -2.43 -7.03 3.10
CA GLY A 267 -1.72 -5.77 2.97
C GLY A 267 -1.61 -4.95 4.26
N GLU A 268 -1.36 -3.65 4.11
CA GLU A 268 -0.89 -2.81 5.22
C GLU A 268 -1.98 -2.30 6.13
N ARG A 269 -3.21 -2.12 5.65
CA ARG A 269 -4.33 -1.79 6.52
C ARG A 269 -4.62 -2.91 7.52
N PHE A 270 -4.63 -4.16 7.04
CA PHE A 270 -4.71 -5.33 7.92
C PHE A 270 -3.58 -5.35 8.95
N ARG A 271 -2.33 -5.09 8.54
CA ARG A 271 -1.20 -5.01 9.50
C ARG A 271 -1.42 -3.93 10.56
N ALA A 272 -1.94 -2.76 10.19
CA ALA A 272 -2.24 -1.68 11.12
C ALA A 272 -3.28 -2.11 12.17
N GLU A 273 -4.36 -2.76 11.73
CA GLU A 273 -5.40 -3.28 12.63
C GLU A 273 -4.84 -4.33 13.60
N GLU A 274 -4.05 -5.29 13.10
CA GLU A 274 -3.46 -6.33 13.93
C GLU A 274 -2.47 -5.77 14.95
N VAL A 275 -1.66 -4.77 14.57
CA VAL A 275 -0.77 -4.09 15.50
C VAL A 275 -1.53 -3.36 16.60
N VAL A 276 -2.64 -2.68 16.28
CA VAL A 276 -3.47 -2.02 17.30
C VAL A 276 -4.09 -3.05 18.25
N LYS A 277 -4.63 -4.15 17.73
CA LYS A 277 -5.17 -5.24 18.56
C LYS A 277 -4.10 -5.86 19.47
N LEU A 278 -2.92 -6.14 18.93
CA LEU A 278 -1.80 -6.69 19.70
C LEU A 278 -1.35 -5.72 20.80
N PHE A 279 -1.20 -4.44 20.49
CA PHE A 279 -0.81 -3.44 21.48
C PHE A 279 -1.81 -3.36 22.64
N LEU A 280 -3.10 -3.21 22.32
CA LEU A 280 -4.15 -3.05 23.34
C LEU A 280 -4.41 -4.33 24.16
N SER A 281 -4.09 -5.51 23.62
CA SER A 281 -4.20 -6.77 24.36
C SER A 281 -3.05 -7.01 25.34
N ASN A 282 -1.97 -6.23 25.22
CA ASN A 282 -0.76 -6.35 26.04
C ASN A 282 -0.55 -5.15 26.97
N THR A 283 -1.58 -4.32 27.15
CA THR A 283 -1.55 -3.15 28.02
C THR A 283 -2.62 -3.23 29.10
#